data_AF-A0A165A4Q7-F1
#
_entry.id   AF-A0A165A4Q7-F1
#
_cell.length_a   1.000
_cell.length_b   1.000
_cell.length_c   1.000
_cell.angle_alpha   90.00
_cell.angle_beta   90.00
_cell.angle_gamma   90.00
#
_symmetry.space_group_name_H-M   'P 1'
#
loop_
_entity.id
_entity.type
_entity.pdbx_description
1 polymer ?
#
loop_
_entity_poly.entity_id
_entity_poly.type
_entity_poly.pdbx_seq_one_letter_code
_entity_poly.pdbx_strand_id
1 'polypeptide(L)'
;MEDRYWDWKCFKETSEDNVEVVKLLTVCWLDVRGKFKMSDLTPGITYNVSYVVKLTQSSSGWELPMTLKLGVPGRTEQRRQVSLLKKPKGEWFELNLGNVYAVDNENGEVYFDIYEHGGHWKTGLLIKGVIIKPIVLTPDLSSSSS
;
A
#
# COMPACT_ATOMS: atom_id res chain seq x y z
N MET A 1 -8.71 21.30 -14.11
CA MET A 1 -9.05 20.05 -13.40
C MET A 1 -8.79 20.31 -11.94
N GLU A 2 -9.76 19.99 -11.09
CA GLU A 2 -10.02 20.73 -9.87
C GLU A 2 -9.27 20.18 -8.65
N ASP A 3 -8.50 21.04 -7.99
CA ASP A 3 -7.70 20.82 -6.78
C ASP A 3 -8.54 20.59 -5.50
N ARG A 4 -9.74 20.00 -5.61
CA ARG A 4 -10.76 19.98 -4.53
C ARG A 4 -10.78 18.74 -3.65
N TYR A 5 -9.95 17.73 -3.93
CA TYR A 5 -9.97 16.44 -3.23
C TYR A 5 -8.65 16.06 -2.55
N TRP A 6 -7.59 16.81 -2.82
CA TRP A 6 -6.24 16.54 -2.30
C TRP A 6 -5.69 17.82 -1.70
N ASP A 7 -5.60 17.86 -0.37
CA ASP A 7 -4.86 18.90 0.33
C ASP A 7 -3.42 18.40 0.44
N TRP A 8 -2.56 18.88 -0.44
CA TRP A 8 -1.10 18.65 -0.40
C TRP A 8 -0.49 19.45 0.77
N LYS A 9 -0.94 19.19 1.99
CA LYS A 9 -0.34 19.74 3.20
C LYS A 9 0.71 18.77 3.69
N CYS A 10 1.97 19.14 3.49
CA CYS A 10 3.10 18.58 4.22
C CYS A 10 2.83 18.71 5.72
N PHE A 11 2.29 17.65 6.34
CA PHE A 11 2.05 17.63 7.77
C PHE A 11 3.34 17.22 8.46
N LYS A 12 3.91 18.16 9.24
CA LYS A 12 5.03 17.90 10.13
C LYS A 12 4.51 17.15 11.34
N GLU A 13 4.88 15.87 11.48
CA GLU A 13 4.38 15.02 12.56
C GLU A 13 4.98 15.44 13.92
N THR A 14 6.26 15.80 13.98
CA THR A 14 6.98 16.37 15.13
C THR A 14 8.42 16.74 14.68
N SER A 15 9.15 17.53 15.47
CA SER A 15 10.41 18.23 15.09
C SER A 15 11.62 17.36 14.70
N GLU A 16 11.51 16.04 14.58
CA GLU A 16 12.70 15.18 14.43
C GLU A 16 12.73 14.27 13.20
N ASP A 17 11.65 14.10 12.43
CA ASP A 17 11.73 13.37 11.16
C ASP A 17 10.75 13.95 10.13
N ASN A 18 11.28 14.63 9.11
CA ASN A 18 10.49 15.22 8.03
C ASN A 18 10.01 14.14 7.06
N VAL A 19 8.92 13.44 7.38
CA VAL A 19 8.30 12.49 6.46
C VAL A 19 7.19 13.19 5.67
N GLU A 20 7.32 13.25 4.35
CA GLU A 20 6.25 13.68 3.46
C GLU A 20 5.12 12.64 3.48
N VAL A 21 3.93 13.04 3.95
CA VAL A 21 2.75 12.17 4.03
C VAL A 21 1.56 12.85 3.37
N VAL A 22 0.75 12.05 2.67
CA VAL A 22 -0.53 12.52 2.12
C VAL A 22 -1.62 12.17 3.12
N LYS A 23 -2.33 13.20 3.61
CA LYS A 23 -3.51 13.03 4.45
C LYS A 23 -4.75 12.96 3.57
N LEU A 24 -5.52 11.89 3.70
CA LEU A 24 -6.83 11.83 3.08
C LEU A 24 -7.75 12.87 3.75
N LEU A 25 -8.39 13.71 2.92
CA LEU A 25 -9.50 14.56 3.36
C LEU A 25 -10.74 13.71 3.69
N THR A 26 -11.79 14.34 4.20
CA THR A 26 -13.07 13.64 4.36
C THR A 26 -13.64 13.32 2.98
N VAL A 27 -13.73 12.03 2.62
CA VAL A 27 -14.17 11.56 1.29
C VAL A 27 -15.24 10.49 1.41
N CYS A 28 -16.13 10.40 0.42
CA CYS A 28 -17.05 9.28 0.30
C CYS A 28 -16.41 8.10 -0.45
N TRP A 29 -15.60 8.35 -1.48
CA TRP A 29 -14.87 7.32 -2.22
C TRP A 29 -13.37 7.51 -2.07
N LEU A 30 -12.68 6.45 -1.65
CA LEU A 30 -11.24 6.36 -1.65
C LEU A 30 -10.78 5.58 -2.88
N ASP A 31 -9.92 6.17 -3.69
CA ASP A 31 -9.27 5.49 -4.81
C ASP A 31 -7.84 6.01 -4.96
N VAL A 32 -6.87 5.19 -4.52
CA VAL A 32 -5.44 5.48 -4.61
C VAL A 32 -4.83 4.45 -5.55
N ARG A 33 -4.18 4.96 -6.60
CA ARG A 33 -3.59 4.14 -7.65
C ARG A 33 -2.13 4.48 -7.82
N GLY A 34 -1.34 3.46 -8.09
CA GLY A 34 0.09 3.59 -8.33
C GLY A 34 0.57 2.56 -9.33
N LYS A 35 1.67 2.87 -9.99
CA LYS A 35 2.33 1.95 -10.91
C LYS A 35 3.84 2.15 -10.94
N PHE A 36 4.56 1.08 -11.22
CA PHE A 36 6.02 1.09 -11.44
C PHE A 36 6.36 0.13 -12.58
N LYS A 37 7.53 0.30 -13.22
CA LYS A 37 7.93 -0.60 -14.31
C LYS A 37 8.58 -1.84 -13.74
N MET A 38 8.30 -3.01 -14.32
CA MET A 38 8.99 -4.23 -13.93
C MET A 38 10.52 -4.10 -14.07
N SER A 39 10.98 -3.35 -15.06
CA SER A 39 12.40 -3.04 -15.29
C SER A 39 13.06 -2.15 -14.24
N ASP A 40 12.29 -1.57 -13.31
CA ASP A 40 12.82 -0.88 -12.13
C ASP A 40 13.27 -1.87 -11.03
N LEU A 41 12.89 -3.15 -11.15
CA LEU A 41 13.26 -4.22 -10.21
C LEU A 41 14.47 -5.01 -10.73
N THR A 42 15.25 -5.57 -9.81
CA THR A 42 16.31 -6.51 -10.17
C THR A 42 15.69 -7.85 -10.58
N PRO A 43 15.93 -8.34 -11.82
CA PRO A 43 15.40 -9.62 -12.28
C PRO A 43 15.82 -10.80 -11.40
N GLY A 44 14.96 -11.81 -11.30
CA GLY A 44 15.21 -13.02 -10.51
C GLY A 44 14.85 -12.90 -9.02
N ILE A 45 14.44 -11.73 -8.56
CA ILE A 45 14.05 -11.49 -7.16
C ILE A 45 12.53 -11.42 -7.01
N THR A 46 11.99 -11.98 -5.93
CA THR A 46 10.60 -11.73 -5.52
C THR A 46 10.54 -10.54 -4.58
N TYR A 47 9.70 -9.56 -4.89
CA TYR A 47 9.47 -8.38 -4.08
C TYR A 47 8.09 -8.44 -3.42
N ASN A 48 8.00 -7.99 -2.17
CA ASN A 48 6.74 -7.67 -1.53
C ASN A 48 6.39 -6.20 -1.77
N VAL A 49 5.14 -5.94 -2.13
CA VAL A 49 4.58 -4.60 -2.34
C VAL A 49 3.55 -4.30 -1.24
N SER A 50 3.77 -3.22 -0.51
CA SER A 50 2.95 -2.80 0.63
C SER A 50 2.75 -1.28 0.67
N TYR A 51 1.54 -0.80 1.01
CA TYR A 51 1.34 0.60 1.40
C TYR A 51 1.67 0.79 2.89
N VAL A 52 2.33 1.90 3.24
CA VAL A 52 2.52 2.31 4.64
C VAL A 52 1.48 3.37 4.98
N VAL A 53 0.60 3.04 5.93
CA VAL A 53 -0.53 3.89 6.28
C VAL A 53 -0.68 4.01 7.79
N LYS A 54 -1.41 5.03 8.24
CA LYS A 54 -1.75 5.25 9.65
C LYS A 54 -3.18 5.74 9.77
N LEU A 55 -3.93 5.17 10.71
CA LEU A 55 -5.22 5.71 11.13
C LEU A 55 -4.99 6.70 12.27
N THR A 56 -5.48 7.92 12.12
CA THR A 56 -5.46 8.92 13.21
C THR A 56 -6.38 8.50 14.36
N GLN A 57 -6.20 9.06 15.55
CA GLN A 57 -7.09 8.77 16.69
C GLN A 57 -8.56 9.11 16.39
N SER A 58 -8.78 10.18 15.61
CA SER A 58 -10.10 10.64 15.18
C SER A 58 -10.59 10.00 13.87
N SER A 59 -9.98 8.90 13.39
CA SER A 59 -10.43 8.24 12.15
C SER A 59 -11.83 7.62 12.31
N SER A 60 -12.68 7.77 11.29
CA SER A 60 -14.03 7.21 11.24
C SER A 60 -14.42 6.84 9.80
N GLY A 61 -15.50 6.05 9.63
CA GLY A 61 -16.02 5.69 8.31
C GLY A 61 -15.28 4.55 7.62
N TRP A 62 -14.71 3.61 8.40
CA TRP A 62 -13.91 2.50 7.87
C TRP A 62 -14.56 1.14 8.16
N GLU A 63 -15.89 1.10 8.22
CA GLU A 63 -16.68 -0.09 8.57
C GLU A 63 -16.68 -1.12 7.44
N LEU A 64 -16.62 -0.66 6.19
CA LEU A 64 -16.45 -1.55 5.04
C LEU A 64 -14.97 -1.89 4.80
N PRO A 65 -14.68 -3.12 4.33
CA PRO A 65 -13.31 -3.51 4.05
C PRO A 65 -12.73 -2.73 2.87
N MET A 66 -11.49 -2.29 3.02
CA MET A 66 -10.73 -1.70 1.93
C MET A 66 -10.20 -2.81 1.01
N THR A 67 -10.28 -2.58 -0.30
CA THR A 67 -9.73 -3.48 -1.30
C THR A 67 -8.28 -3.10 -1.61
N LEU A 68 -7.40 -4.09 -1.63
CA LEU A 68 -6.00 -4.01 -2.01
C LEU A 68 -5.84 -4.80 -3.31
N LYS A 69 -5.25 -4.19 -4.33
CA LYS A 69 -5.12 -4.77 -5.66
C LYS A 69 -3.68 -4.68 -6.16
N LEU A 70 -3.13 -5.79 -6.62
CA LEU A 70 -1.82 -5.87 -7.27
C LEU A 70 -1.98 -6.51 -8.65
N GLY A 71 -1.74 -5.73 -9.70
CA GLY A 71 -1.73 -6.18 -11.09
C GLY A 71 -0.31 -6.40 -11.57
N VAL A 72 -0.01 -7.58 -12.12
CA VAL A 72 1.30 -7.92 -12.68
C VAL A 72 1.12 -8.26 -14.17
N PRO A 73 1.98 -7.76 -15.08
CA PRO A 73 1.90 -8.07 -16.51
C PRO A 73 1.79 -9.57 -16.77
N GLY A 74 0.85 -9.95 -17.63
CA GLY A 74 0.64 -11.35 -18.04
C GLY A 74 0.12 -12.29 -16.93
N ARG A 75 -0.28 -11.78 -15.76
CA ARG A 75 -0.79 -12.58 -14.64
C ARG A 75 -2.17 -12.13 -14.19
N THR A 76 -2.90 -13.03 -13.53
CA THR A 76 -4.16 -12.71 -12.87
C THR A 76 -3.93 -11.70 -11.75
N GLU A 77 -4.81 -10.71 -11.65
CA GLU A 77 -4.78 -9.71 -10.60
C GLU A 77 -4.90 -10.35 -9.22
N GLN A 78 -4.03 -9.96 -8.29
CA GLN A 78 -4.18 -10.31 -6.88
C GLN A 78 -5.09 -9.28 -6.22
N ARG A 79 -6.18 -9.75 -5.60
CA ARG A 79 -7.14 -8.88 -4.89
C ARG A 79 -7.37 -9.41 -3.48
N ARG A 80 -7.36 -8.50 -2.50
CA ARG A 80 -7.58 -8.81 -1.09
C ARG A 80 -8.45 -7.75 -0.45
N GLN A 81 -9.15 -8.13 0.60
CA GLN A 81 -9.93 -7.21 1.43
C GLN A 81 -9.34 -7.15 2.83
N VAL A 82 -9.19 -5.94 3.37
CA VAL A 82 -8.67 -5.71 4.72
C VAL A 82 -9.64 -4.82 5.48
N SER A 83 -10.05 -5.26 6.67
CA SER A 83 -10.78 -4.42 7.61
C SER A 83 -9.81 -3.51 8.35
N LEU A 84 -9.99 -2.20 8.19
CA LEU A 84 -9.20 -1.19 8.90
C LEU A 84 -9.62 -1.03 10.36
N LEU A 85 -10.83 -1.45 10.75
CA LEU A 85 -11.28 -1.44 12.15
C LEU A 85 -10.41 -2.33 13.06
N LYS A 86 -9.75 -3.34 12.49
CA LYS A 86 -8.87 -4.27 13.23
C LYS A 86 -7.42 -3.80 13.28
N LYS A 87 -7.12 -2.60 12.77
CA LYS A 87 -5.76 -2.04 12.70
C LYS A 87 -5.53 -1.02 13.82
N PRO A 88 -4.28 -0.85 14.29
CA PRO A 88 -3.99 0.11 15.35
C PRO A 88 -4.24 1.55 14.88
N LYS A 89 -4.72 2.38 15.79
CA LYS A 89 -4.82 3.84 15.61
C LYS A 89 -3.60 4.51 16.22
N GLY A 90 -3.12 5.58 15.60
CA GLY A 90 -1.95 6.32 16.04
C GLY A 90 -0.62 5.73 15.58
N GLU A 91 -0.62 4.55 14.97
CA GLU A 91 0.59 3.82 14.56
C GLU A 91 0.63 3.60 13.05
N TRP A 92 1.85 3.60 12.49
CA TRP A 92 2.09 3.24 11.10
C TRP A 92 2.07 1.72 10.94
N PHE A 93 1.39 1.22 9.91
CA PHE A 93 1.35 -0.21 9.58
C PHE A 93 1.35 -0.45 8.08
N GLU A 94 1.77 -1.66 7.69
CA GLU A 94 1.81 -2.11 6.30
C GLU A 94 0.47 -2.74 5.87
N LEU A 95 -0.02 -2.32 4.71
CA LEU A 95 -1.08 -2.97 3.95
C LEU A 95 -0.45 -3.76 2.81
N ASN A 96 -0.32 -5.07 2.99
CA ASN A 96 0.34 -5.97 2.03
C ASN A 96 -0.58 -6.28 0.83
N LEU A 97 -0.23 -5.77 -0.35
CA LEU A 97 -0.97 -6.03 -1.59
C LEU A 97 -0.57 -7.38 -2.20
N GLY A 98 0.72 -7.73 -2.11
CA GLY A 98 1.22 -9.04 -2.47
C GLY A 98 2.63 -9.04 -2.99
N ASN A 99 2.94 -10.09 -3.73
CA ASN A 99 4.30 -10.38 -4.18
C ASN A 99 4.37 -10.31 -5.71
N VAL A 100 5.51 -9.81 -6.20
CA VAL A 100 5.85 -9.71 -7.61
C VAL A 100 7.18 -10.40 -7.83
N TYR A 101 7.24 -11.34 -8.76
CA TYR A 101 8.50 -11.90 -9.22
C TYR A 101 9.02 -11.07 -10.40
N ALA A 102 10.23 -10.52 -10.27
CA ALA A 102 10.86 -9.72 -11.30
C ALA A 102 11.36 -10.62 -12.44
N VAL A 103 10.71 -10.52 -13.59
CA VAL A 103 11.05 -11.30 -14.79
C VAL A 103 12.02 -10.51 -15.65
N ASP A 104 13.08 -11.17 -16.12
CA ASP A 104 14.03 -10.55 -17.04
C ASP A 104 13.37 -10.23 -18.39
N ASN A 105 13.73 -9.09 -18.99
CA ASN A 105 13.16 -8.55 -20.23
C ASN A 105 11.64 -8.29 -20.22
N GLU A 106 10.98 -8.28 -19.06
CA GLU A 106 9.60 -7.80 -18.93
C GLU A 106 9.61 -6.28 -18.69
N ASN A 107 8.94 -5.53 -19.56
CA ASN A 107 8.89 -4.06 -19.52
C ASN A 107 7.49 -3.50 -19.16
N GLY A 108 6.54 -4.37 -18.87
CA GLY A 108 5.19 -4.00 -18.45
C GLY A 108 5.16 -3.29 -17.09
N GLU A 109 4.03 -2.66 -16.82
CA GLU A 109 3.78 -1.94 -15.57
C GLU A 109 3.10 -2.84 -14.55
N VAL A 110 3.59 -2.78 -13.31
CA VAL A 110 2.93 -3.36 -12.14
C VAL A 110 2.05 -2.29 -11.51
N TYR A 111 0.79 -2.61 -11.26
CA TYR A 111 -0.19 -1.70 -10.65
C TYR A 111 -0.43 -2.07 -9.18
N PHE A 112 -0.53 -1.07 -8.30
CA PHE A 112 -0.74 -1.27 -6.87
C PHE A 112 -1.77 -0.28 -6.32
N ASP A 113 -3.00 -0.73 -6.20
CA ASP A 113 -4.14 0.12 -5.86
C ASP A 113 -4.70 -0.23 -4.48
N ILE A 114 -5.16 0.79 -3.77
CA ILE A 114 -6.03 0.64 -2.61
C ILE A 114 -7.28 1.48 -2.80
N TYR A 115 -8.45 0.88 -2.59
CA TYR A 115 -9.70 1.59 -2.81
C TYR A 115 -10.83 1.06 -1.94
N GLU A 116 -11.76 1.95 -1.67
CA GLU A 116 -13.05 1.66 -1.04
C GLU A 116 -14.05 2.64 -1.67
N HIS A 117 -15.11 2.12 -2.28
CA HIS A 117 -16.09 2.92 -3.03
C HIS A 117 -17.48 2.91 -2.36
N GLY A 118 -17.56 2.56 -1.07
CA GLY A 118 -18.80 2.60 -0.31
C GLY A 118 -19.23 4.05 -0.09
N GLY A 119 -20.52 4.36 -0.29
CA GLY A 119 -21.03 5.73 -0.26
C GLY A 119 -21.03 6.44 1.10
N HIS A 120 -20.42 5.87 2.15
CA HIS A 120 -20.31 6.49 3.47
C HIS A 120 -19.04 7.33 3.57
N TRP A 121 -19.11 8.42 4.34
CA TRP A 121 -17.98 9.33 4.55
C TRP A 121 -16.90 8.70 5.41
N LYS A 122 -15.64 8.99 5.06
CA LYS A 122 -14.43 8.45 5.71
C LYS A 122 -13.46 9.56 5.97
N THR A 123 -12.70 9.44 7.05
CA THR A 123 -11.65 10.42 7.37
C THR A 123 -10.53 9.80 8.20
N GLY A 124 -9.41 10.52 8.28
CA GLY A 124 -8.34 10.22 9.21
C GLY A 124 -7.41 9.08 8.80
N LEU A 125 -7.32 8.76 7.50
CA LEU A 125 -6.28 7.90 6.94
C LEU A 125 -5.10 8.75 6.45
N LEU A 126 -3.89 8.40 6.87
CA LEU A 126 -2.63 8.95 6.38
C LEU A 126 -1.92 7.91 5.53
N ILE A 127 -1.33 8.33 4.41
CA ILE A 127 -0.54 7.48 3.53
C ILE A 127 0.87 8.07 3.46
N LYS A 128 1.86 7.29 3.88
CA LYS A 128 3.28 7.66 3.77
C LYS A 128 3.84 7.33 2.39
N GLY A 129 3.38 6.24 1.79
CA GLY A 129 3.81 5.81 0.46
C GLY A 129 3.74 4.30 0.28
N VAL A 130 4.47 3.81 -0.71
CA VAL A 130 4.61 2.38 -1.03
C VAL A 130 6.02 1.91 -0.69
N ILE A 131 6.13 0.69 -0.15
CA ILE A 131 7.40 -0.03 0.03
C ILE A 131 7.39 -1.22 -0.93
N ILE A 132 8.47 -1.33 -1.70
CA ILE A 132 8.76 -2.47 -2.57
C ILE A 132 10.08 -3.08 -2.08
N LYS A 133 10.02 -4.21 -1.39
CA LYS A 133 11.18 -4.81 -0.70
C LYS A 133 11.43 -6.25 -1.17
N PRO A 134 12.70 -6.66 -1.41
CA PRO A 134 13.04 -8.06 -1.67
C PRO A 134 12.56 -8.98 -0.54
N ILE A 135 12.02 -10.14 -0.90
CA ILE A 135 11.82 -11.26 0.03
C ILE A 135 13.06 -12.14 -0.07
N VAL A 136 13.88 -12.14 0.97
CA VAL A 136 14.97 -13.11 1.10
C VAL A 136 14.37 -14.41 1.63
N LEU A 137 14.31 -15.44 0.79
CA LEU A 137 14.05 -16.80 1.26
C LEU A 137 15.31 -17.26 1.99
N THR A 138 15.32 -17.25 3.32
CA THR A 138 16.33 -17.99 4.06
C THR A 138 16.11 -19.47 3.78
N PRO A 139 17.08 -20.22 3.23
CA PRO A 139 16.98 -21.66 3.16
C PRO A 139 16.83 -22.19 4.58
N ASP A 140 15.78 -22.96 4.83
CA ASP A 140 15.60 -23.65 6.10
C ASP A 140 16.80 -24.57 6.34
N LEU A 141 17.61 -24.30 7.37
CA LEU A 141 18.78 -25.10 7.73
C LEU A 141 18.40 -26.34 8.58
N SER A 142 17.12 -26.70 8.73
CA SER A 142 16.72 -27.78 9.65
C SER A 142 16.67 -29.20 9.06
N SER A 143 17.07 -29.44 7.81
CA SER A 143 17.08 -30.81 7.23
C SER A 143 18.47 -31.43 7.11
N SER A 144 19.32 -31.28 8.13
CA SER A 144 20.51 -32.15 8.29
C SER A 144 20.72 -32.51 9.76
N SER A 145 19.88 -33.41 10.25
CA SER A 145 20.25 -34.34 11.30
C SER A 145 20.09 -35.73 10.72
N SER A 146 21.23 -36.33 10.39
CA SER A 146 21.37 -37.75 10.04
C SER A 146 21.16 -38.64 11.27
#